data_AF-A0A3N9TZP5-F1
#
_entry.id   AF-A0A3N9TZP5-F1
#
_cell.length_a   1.000
_cell.length_b   1.000
_cell.length_c   1.000
_cell.angle_alpha   90.00
_cell.angle_beta   90.00
_cell.angle_gamma   90.00
#
_symmetry.space_group_name_H-M   'P 1'
#
loop_
_entity.id
_entity.type
_entity.pdbx_description
1 polymer ?
#
loop_
_entity_poly.entity_id
_entity_poly.type
_entity_poly.pdbx_seq_one_letter_code
_entity_poly.pdbx_strand_id
1 'polypeptide(L)'
;MPANHARNVALTPELDGFIDELVASGDYANASEVLRAGLRAVKERREIALIGSRIGVALEQLDRGEGVTGDPRKVLGSVLEAARTGDAS
;
A
#
# COMPACT_ATOMS: atom_id res chain seq x y z
N MET A 1 -26.49 -1.28 1.40
CA MET A 1 -26.26 -2.03 2.65
C MET A 1 -24.76 -2.26 2.77
N PRO A 2 -24.08 -1.91 3.88
CA PRO A 2 -22.68 -2.28 4.04
C PRO A 2 -22.62 -3.81 4.11
N ALA A 3 -21.91 -4.43 3.18
CA ALA A 3 -21.73 -5.88 3.16
C ALA A 3 -20.80 -6.26 4.33
N ASN A 4 -21.37 -6.87 5.37
CA ASN A 4 -20.62 -7.34 6.53
C ASN A 4 -19.86 -8.62 6.15
N HIS A 5 -18.63 -8.47 5.65
CA HIS A 5 -17.76 -9.59 5.28
C HIS A 5 -17.02 -10.09 6.53
N ALA A 6 -17.57 -11.11 7.19
CA ALA A 6 -16.89 -11.82 8.27
C ALA A 6 -16.05 -12.98 7.71
N ARG A 7 -14.81 -13.11 8.19
CA ARG A 7 -13.94 -14.26 7.92
C ARG A 7 -13.51 -14.85 9.26
N ASN A 8 -13.64 -16.17 9.41
CA ASN A 8 -13.05 -16.89 10.54
C ASN A 8 -11.54 -17.08 10.27
N VAL A 9 -10.72 -16.88 11.30
CA VAL A 9 -9.26 -16.97 11.22
C VAL A 9 -8.79 -17.72 12.46
N ALA A 10 -7.94 -18.73 12.30
CA ALA A 10 -7.28 -19.39 13.41
C ALA A 10 -6.08 -18.53 13.86
N LEU A 11 -6.01 -18.26 15.16
CA LEU A 11 -4.90 -17.53 15.78
C LEU A 11 -4.06 -18.50 16.61
N THR A 12 -2.77 -18.20 16.72
CA THR A 12 -1.93 -18.87 17.73
C THR A 12 -2.25 -18.30 19.11
N PRO A 13 -2.00 -19.04 20.20
CA PRO A 13 -2.27 -18.54 21.56
C PRO A 13 -1.60 -17.20 21.87
N GLU A 14 -0.42 -16.96 21.32
CA GLU A 14 0.32 -15.71 21.51
C GLU A 14 -0.38 -14.51 20.85
N LEU A 15 -0.93 -14.71 19.65
CA LEU A 15 -1.66 -13.66 18.94
C LEU A 15 -3.03 -13.38 19.57
N ASP A 16 -3.69 -14.41 20.08
CA ASP A 16 -4.97 -14.27 20.79
C ASP A 16 -4.79 -13.46 22.08
N GLY A 17 -3.79 -13.81 22.90
CA GLY A 17 -3.46 -13.05 24.12
C GLY A 17 -3.05 -11.60 23.84
N PHE A 18 -2.30 -11.35 22.76
CA PHE A 18 -1.96 -9.98 22.37
C PHE A 18 -3.20 -9.16 21.95
N ILE A 19 -4.18 -9.78 21.29
CA ILE A 19 -5.45 -9.12 20.98
C ILE A 19 -6.22 -8.80 22.27
N ASP A 20 -6.27 -9.73 23.22
CA ASP A 20 -6.94 -9.52 24.50
C ASP A 20 -6.31 -8.36 25.29
N GLU A 21 -4.98 -8.25 25.31
CA GLU A 21 -4.28 -7.13 25.93
C GLU A 21 -4.64 -5.78 25.31
N LEU A 22 -4.72 -5.71 23.97
CA LEU A 22 -5.08 -4.50 23.23
C LEU A 22 -6.56 -4.11 23.40
N VAL A 23 -7.45 -5.07 23.59
CA VAL A 23 -8.85 -4.79 23.91
C VAL A 23 -8.97 -4.35 25.37
N ALA A 24 -8.24 -4.99 26.28
CA ALA A 24 -8.23 -4.66 27.70
C ALA A 24 -7.63 -3.27 27.99
N SER A 25 -6.70 -2.77 27.16
CA SER A 25 -6.18 -1.39 27.27
C SER A 25 -7.25 -0.34 27.01
N GLY A 26 -8.34 -0.70 26.31
CA GLY A 26 -9.39 0.21 25.88
C GLY A 26 -9.11 0.93 24.56
N ASP A 27 -7.97 0.67 23.92
CA ASP A 27 -7.64 1.26 22.61
C ASP A 27 -8.51 0.71 21.49
N TYR A 28 -9.05 -0.50 21.68
CA TYR A 28 -9.91 -1.20 20.71
C TYR A 28 -11.14 -1.79 21.39
N ALA A 29 -12.30 -1.71 20.74
CA ALA A 29 -13.54 -2.22 21.31
C ALA A 29 -13.69 -3.74 21.20
N ASN A 30 -12.99 -4.38 20.25
CA ASN A 30 -13.04 -5.83 20.02
C ASN A 30 -11.90 -6.32 19.11
N ALA A 31 -11.71 -7.64 19.10
CA ALA A 31 -10.73 -8.33 18.26
C ALA A 31 -10.84 -8.00 16.75
N SER A 32 -12.05 -7.84 16.23
CA SER A 32 -12.24 -7.50 14.81
C SER A 32 -11.70 -6.11 14.47
N GLU A 33 -11.71 -5.18 15.43
CA GLU A 33 -11.13 -3.86 15.25
C GLU A 33 -9.60 -3.90 15.24
N VAL A 34 -9.00 -4.65 16.18
CA VAL A 34 -7.56 -4.91 16.24
C VAL A 34 -7.09 -5.52 14.92
N LEU A 35 -7.76 -6.57 14.44
CA LEU A 35 -7.42 -7.24 13.19
C LEU A 35 -7.52 -6.30 11.98
N ARG A 36 -8.56 -5.46 11.91
CA ARG A 36 -8.69 -4.47 10.83
C ARG A 36 -7.58 -3.42 10.87
N ALA A 37 -7.21 -2.94 12.06
CA ALA A 37 -6.11 -1.99 12.23
C ALA A 37 -4.78 -2.62 11.79
N GLY A 38 -4.50 -3.86 12.23
CA GLY A 38 -3.31 -4.61 11.82
C GLY A 38 -3.24 -4.83 10.31
N LEU A 39 -4.34 -5.24 9.68
CA LEU A 39 -4.41 -5.42 8.22
C LEU A 39 -4.23 -4.11 7.45
N ARG A 40 -4.76 -2.99 7.96
CA ARG A 40 -4.54 -1.66 7.37
C ARG A 40 -3.06 -1.30 7.39
N ALA A 41 -2.38 -1.53 8.53
CA ALA A 41 -0.95 -1.28 8.64
C ALA A 41 -0.12 -2.18 7.71
N VAL A 42 -0.50 -3.45 7.52
CA VAL A 42 0.13 -4.34 6.53
C VAL A 42 -0.05 -3.81 5.11
N LYS A 43 -1.26 -3.34 4.77
CA LYS A 43 -1.55 -2.78 3.45
C LYS A 43 -0.70 -1.53 3.17
N GLU A 44 -0.64 -0.61 4.11
CA GLU A 44 0.14 0.62 4.00
C GLU A 44 1.63 0.34 3.78
N ARG A 45 2.21 -0.59 4.55
CA ARG A 45 3.61 -1.02 4.35
C ARG A 45 3.85 -1.59 2.95
N ARG A 46 2.91 -2.36 2.41
CA ARG A 46 3.01 -2.90 1.05
C ARG A 46 2.96 -1.80 -0.02
N GLU A 47 2.10 -0.80 0.16
CA GLU A 47 2.01 0.35 -0.75
C GLU A 47 3.30 1.16 -0.75
N ILE A 48 3.86 1.45 0.43
CA ILE A 48 5.14 2.14 0.57
C ILE A 48 6.28 1.33 -0.08
N ALA A 49 6.34 0.03 0.17
CA ALA A 49 7.36 -0.84 -0.43
C ALA A 49 7.28 -0.86 -1.98
N LEU A 50 6.06 -0.85 -2.53
CA LEU A 50 5.86 -0.77 -3.98
C LEU A 50 6.36 0.56 -4.55
N ILE A 51 6.06 1.68 -3.88
CA ILE A 51 6.54 3.00 -4.29
C ILE A 51 8.07 3.05 -4.24
N GLY A 52 8.67 2.57 -3.14
CA GLY A 52 10.13 2.50 -3.00
C GLY A 52 10.78 1.66 -4.09
N SER A 53 10.19 0.51 -4.45
CA SER A 53 10.67 -0.32 -5.56
C SER A 53 10.62 0.42 -6.90
N ARG A 54 9.52 1.12 -7.19
CA ARG A 54 9.39 1.91 -8.43
C ARG A 54 10.38 3.06 -8.50
N ILE A 55 10.60 3.76 -7.38
CA ILE A 55 11.60 4.83 -7.29
C ILE A 55 13.00 4.27 -7.54
N GLY A 56 13.34 3.13 -6.93
CA GLY A 56 14.64 2.47 -7.15
C GLY A 56 14.90 2.21 -8.63
N VAL A 57 13.94 1.59 -9.33
CA VAL A 57 14.03 1.35 -10.78
C VAL A 57 14.19 2.66 -11.56
N ALA A 58 13.40 3.69 -11.24
CA ALA A 58 13.48 4.97 -11.93
C ALA A 58 14.83 5.66 -11.74
N LEU A 59 15.42 5.60 -10.54
CA LEU A 59 16.74 6.15 -10.25
C LEU A 59 17.84 5.41 -11.03
N GLU A 60 17.80 4.08 -11.06
CA GLU A 60 18.75 3.29 -11.85
C GLU A 60 18.66 3.62 -13.35
N GLN A 61 17.46 3.85 -13.88
CA GLN A 61 17.26 4.30 -15.27
C GLN A 61 17.88 5.67 -15.51
N LEU A 62 17.72 6.61 -14.58
CA LEU A 62 18.35 7.93 -14.66
C LEU A 62 19.88 7.84 -14.63
N ASP A 63 20.44 7.00 -13.76
CA ASP A 63 21.89 6.78 -13.67
C ASP A 63 22.46 6.16 -14.97
N ARG A 64 21.66 5.33 -15.65
CA ARG A 64 22.00 4.79 -16.99
C ARG A 64 21.77 5.79 -18.14
N GLY A 65 21.26 6.99 -17.85
CA GLY A 65 20.94 7.99 -18.87
C GLY A 65 19.67 7.70 -19.68
N GLU A 66 18.81 6.79 -19.21
CA GLU A 66 17.53 6.41 -19.82
C GLU A 66 16.40 7.42 -19.49
N GLY A 67 16.74 8.54 -18.84
CA GLY A 67 15.81 9.61 -18.51
C GLY A 67 15.34 10.40 -19.72
N VAL A 68 14.07 10.81 -19.73
CA VAL A 68 13.55 11.74 -20.73
C VAL A 68 13.97 13.16 -20.36
N THR A 69 14.72 13.81 -21.25
CA THR A 69 15.17 15.20 -21.07
C THR A 69 14.26 16.16 -21.85
N GLY A 70 13.92 17.31 -21.27
CA GLY A 70 13.11 18.33 -21.93
C GLY A 70 12.47 19.31 -20.96
N ASP A 71 11.61 20.19 -21.48
CA ASP A 71 10.79 21.06 -20.62
C ASP A 71 9.83 20.20 -19.76
N PRO A 72 9.86 20.33 -18.42
CA PRO A 72 9.09 19.47 -17.54
C PRO A 72 7.57 19.47 -17.81
N ARG A 73 7.00 20.62 -18.20
CA ARG A 73 5.55 20.67 -18.51
C ARG A 73 5.22 19.90 -19.78
N LYS A 74 6.07 20.00 -20.80
CA LYS A 74 5.89 19.26 -22.06
C LYS A 74 6.04 17.75 -21.86
N VAL A 75 7.08 17.32 -21.14
CA VAL A 75 7.35 15.90 -20.87
C VAL A 75 6.22 15.28 -20.05
N LEU A 76 5.81 15.95 -18.95
CA LEU A 76 4.71 15.46 -18.13
C LEU A 76 3.39 15.42 -18.91
N GLY A 77 3.13 16.43 -19.75
CA GLY A 77 1.97 16.47 -20.64
C GLY A 77 1.92 15.26 -21.58
N SER A 78 3.02 14.94 -22.27
CA SER A 78 3.06 13.79 -23.18
C SER A 78 2.88 12.44 -22.46
N VAL A 79 3.43 12.30 -21.24
CA VAL A 79 3.31 11.07 -20.44
C VAL A 79 1.87 10.87 -19.95
N LEU A 80 1.21 11.94 -19.46
CA LEU A 80 -0.16 11.87 -18.99
C LEU A 80 -1.16 11.61 -20.12
N GLU A 81 -0.91 12.17 -21.31
CA GLU A 81 -1.73 11.88 -22.49
C GLU A 81 -1.56 10.43 -22.96
N ALA A 82 -0.33 9.91 -23.01
CA ALA A 82 -0.07 8.50 -23.34
C ALA A 82 -0.76 7.53 -22.36
N ALA A 83 -0.73 7.84 -21.05
CA ALA A 83 -1.41 7.04 -20.03
C ALA A 83 -2.95 7.07 -20.17
N ARG A 84 -3.52 8.13 -20.74
CA ARG A 84 -4.97 8.28 -20.95
C ARG A 84 -5.45 7.58 -22.22
N THR A 85 -4.61 7.49 -23.26
CA THR A 85 -4.96 6.83 -24.53
C THR A 85 -4.77 5.31 -24.51
N GLY A 86 -4.20 4.74 -23.44
CA GLY A 86 -4.09 3.29 -23.27
C GLY A 86 -2.99 2.61 -24.08
N ASP A 87 -2.13 3.37 -24.74
CA ASP A 87 -0.92 2.84 -25.38
C ASP A 87 0.21 2.76 -24.35
N ALA A 88 0.19 1.67 -23.58
CA ALA A 88 1.39 1.12 -22.99
C ALA A 88 1.98 0.15 -24.02
N SER A 89 2.92 0.62 -24.84
CA SER A 89 3.88 -0.28 -25.52
C SER A 89 4.87 -0.84 -24.51
#